data_AF-D9X0B7-F1
#
_entry.id   AF-D9X0B7-F1
#
_cell.length_a   1.000
_cell.length_b   1.000
_cell.length_c   1.000
_cell.angle_alpha   90.00
_cell.angle_beta   90.00
_cell.angle_gamma   90.00
#
_symmetry.space_group_name_H-M   'P 1'
#
loop_
_entity.id
_entity.type
_entity.pdbx_description
1 polymer ?
#
loop_
_entity_poly.entity_id
_entity_poly.type
_entity_poly.pdbx_seq_one_letter_code
_entity_poly.pdbx_strand_id
1 'polypeptide(L)'
;MRGLTERQIAKEVQLSPGRVHEIIEERIAAHLGPVVGSMVALRDAELDDLWRKAQAQYVATDDPDTRLKAVNTLKGLNESRRKLHGADAPEALRVSLERRIEQEATDVVEAILAGFAAVSLPEDRRQYGLEAASACLRAGEPGAFTPPEPLPPLGAAPTPYTENGAMYIDGPGGLRYRVVAVEPQGAPTVTRLALPPGPSAPPPGEPDSADAVLEQLAKFEDEFGSLEDDDED
;
A
#
# COMPACT_ATOMS: atom_id res chain seq x y z
N MET A 1 2.81 -44.43 -10.69
CA MET A 1 1.39 -44.65 -10.32
C MET A 1 0.63 -43.37 -10.64
N ARG A 2 -0.42 -43.41 -11.47
CA ARG A 2 -1.28 -42.23 -11.70
C ARG A 2 -2.27 -42.15 -10.54
N GLY A 3 -2.19 -41.09 -9.75
CA GLY A 3 -3.12 -40.83 -8.65
C GLY A 3 -4.54 -40.54 -9.16
N LEU A 4 -5.53 -40.71 -8.28
CA LEU A 4 -6.91 -40.30 -8.53
C LEU A 4 -6.96 -38.78 -8.73
N THR A 5 -7.78 -38.32 -9.68
CA THR A 5 -8.03 -36.89 -9.89
C THR A 5 -8.94 -36.33 -8.79
N GLU A 6 -8.84 -35.03 -8.48
CA GLU A 6 -9.67 -34.37 -7.45
C GLU A 6 -11.17 -34.58 -7.68
N ARG A 7 -11.63 -34.61 -8.94
CA ARG A 7 -13.03 -34.91 -9.28
C ARG A 7 -13.44 -36.35 -8.96
N GLN A 8 -12.53 -37.31 -9.09
CA GLN A 8 -12.78 -38.71 -8.72
C GLN A 8 -12.84 -38.86 -7.20
N ILE A 9 -11.92 -38.20 -6.48
CA ILE A 9 -11.91 -38.16 -5.01
C ILE A 9 -13.21 -37.53 -4.51
N ALA A 10 -13.59 -36.35 -5.03
CA ALA A 10 -14.82 -35.65 -4.69
C ALA A 10 -16.08 -36.53 -4.86
N LYS A 11 -16.13 -37.31 -5.94
CA LYS A 11 -17.22 -38.26 -6.18
C LYS A 11 -17.25 -39.41 -5.17
N GLU A 12 -16.09 -39.93 -4.77
CA GLU A 12 -15.98 -41.01 -3.78
C GLU A 12 -16.30 -40.56 -2.36
N VAL A 13 -15.83 -39.37 -1.95
CA VAL A 13 -16.04 -38.84 -0.60
C VAL A 13 -17.28 -37.95 -0.46
N GLN A 14 -18.08 -37.81 -1.53
CA GLN A 14 -19.30 -36.99 -1.58
C GLN A 14 -19.07 -35.53 -1.16
N LEU A 15 -17.92 -34.97 -1.54
CA LEU A 15 -17.59 -33.56 -1.32
C LEU A 15 -17.58 -32.79 -2.64
N SER A 16 -17.66 -31.46 -2.57
CA SER A 16 -17.42 -30.64 -3.75
C SER A 16 -15.93 -30.73 -4.15
N PRO A 17 -15.60 -30.65 -5.45
CA PRO A 17 -14.20 -30.61 -5.89
C PRO A 17 -13.38 -29.50 -5.24
N GLY A 18 -13.99 -28.32 -5.02
CA GLY A 18 -13.34 -27.21 -4.31
C GLY A 18 -12.99 -27.56 -2.86
N ARG A 19 -13.90 -28.23 -2.12
CA ARG A 19 -13.62 -28.66 -0.74
C ARG A 19 -12.54 -29.73 -0.67
N VAL A 20 -12.49 -30.62 -1.66
CA VAL A 20 -11.41 -31.62 -1.78
C VAL A 20 -10.07 -30.94 -2.03
N HIS A 21 -10.03 -29.94 -2.91
CA HIS A 21 -8.84 -29.15 -3.19
C HIS A 21 -8.32 -28.46 -1.91
N GLU A 22 -9.18 -27.74 -1.17
CA GLU A 22 -8.83 -27.11 0.10
C GLU A 22 -8.23 -28.10 1.11
N ILE A 23 -8.88 -29.27 1.29
CA ILE A 23 -8.39 -30.31 2.22
C ILE A 23 -7.04 -30.87 1.78
N ILE A 24 -6.84 -31.03 0.46
CA ILE A 24 -5.56 -31.48 -0.10
C ILE A 24 -4.49 -30.43 0.17
N GLU A 25 -4.75 -29.15 -0.09
CA GLU A 25 -3.80 -28.06 0.19
C GLU A 25 -3.47 -27.95 1.67
N GLU A 26 -4.47 -27.95 2.57
CA GLU A 26 -4.27 -27.94 4.02
C GLU A 26 -3.38 -29.10 4.47
N ARG A 27 -3.62 -30.29 3.94
CA ARG A 27 -2.87 -31.50 4.31
C ARG A 27 -1.47 -31.53 3.72
N ILE A 28 -1.30 -31.01 2.51
CA ILE A 28 0.01 -30.78 1.89
C ILE A 28 0.79 -29.77 2.72
N ALA A 29 0.21 -28.63 3.08
CA ALA A 29 0.85 -27.60 3.88
C ALA A 29 1.25 -28.13 5.27
N ALA A 30 0.35 -28.85 5.95
CA ALA A 30 0.62 -29.42 7.27
C ALA A 30 1.72 -30.49 7.26
N HIS A 31 1.83 -31.27 6.18
CA HIS A 31 2.78 -32.38 6.11
C HIS A 31 4.10 -32.00 5.44
N LEU A 32 4.04 -31.32 4.30
CA LEU A 32 5.23 -30.90 3.56
C LEU A 32 5.85 -29.62 4.12
N GLY A 33 5.06 -28.70 4.69
CA GLY A 33 5.58 -27.44 5.24
C GLY A 33 6.73 -27.64 6.24
N PRO A 34 6.55 -28.47 7.30
CA PRO A 34 7.62 -28.76 8.26
C PRO A 34 8.81 -29.49 7.64
N VAL A 35 8.56 -30.42 6.71
CA VAL A 35 9.62 -31.20 6.05
C VAL A 35 10.46 -30.30 5.15
N VAL A 36 9.83 -29.50 4.30
CA VAL A 36 10.48 -28.52 3.43
C VAL A 36 11.23 -27.50 4.28
N GLY A 37 10.62 -26.97 5.35
CA GLY A 37 11.29 -26.06 6.28
C GLY A 37 12.56 -26.67 6.90
N SER A 38 12.50 -27.93 7.32
CA SER A 38 13.67 -28.64 7.87
C SER A 38 14.77 -28.87 6.83
N MET A 39 14.40 -29.19 5.59
CA MET A 39 15.37 -29.37 4.49
C MET A 39 16.03 -28.06 4.10
N VAL A 40 15.25 -26.98 4.02
CA VAL A 40 15.77 -25.63 3.75
C VAL A 40 16.72 -25.20 4.86
N ALA A 41 16.35 -25.37 6.14
CA ALA A 41 17.21 -25.01 7.27
C ALA A 41 18.54 -25.78 7.27
N LEU A 42 18.51 -27.10 7.01
CA LEU A 42 19.72 -27.92 6.91
C LEU A 42 20.61 -27.46 5.76
N ARG A 43 20.01 -27.18 4.60
CA ARG A 43 20.76 -26.73 3.41
C ARG A 43 21.32 -25.32 3.59
N ASP A 44 20.60 -24.44 4.25
CA ASP A 44 21.07 -23.08 4.51
C ASP A 44 22.25 -23.09 5.50
N ALA A 45 22.20 -23.94 6.53
CA ALA A 45 23.32 -24.13 7.45
C ALA A 45 24.59 -24.68 6.75
N GLU A 46 24.42 -25.63 5.81
CA GLU A 46 25.54 -26.15 5.00
C GLU A 46 26.12 -25.07 4.08
N LEU A 47 25.28 -24.26 3.44
CA LEU A 47 25.72 -23.16 2.59
C LEU A 47 26.43 -22.06 3.40
N ASP A 48 25.98 -21.78 4.62
CA ASP A 48 26.61 -20.82 5.52
C ASP A 48 28.00 -21.27 5.99
N ASP A 49 28.15 -22.56 6.32
CA ASP A 49 29.46 -23.15 6.66
C ASP A 49 30.44 -23.09 5.47
N LEU A 50 29.98 -23.43 4.26
CA LEU A 50 30.78 -23.29 3.04
C LEU A 50 31.15 -21.84 2.74
N TRP A 51 30.23 -20.91 3.00
CA TRP A 51 30.47 -19.48 2.84
C TRP A 51 31.60 -19.01 3.75
N ARG A 52 31.54 -19.33 5.04
CA ARG A 52 32.58 -18.96 6.02
C ARG A 52 33.95 -19.55 5.63
N LYS A 53 33.99 -20.79 5.15
CA LYS A 53 35.23 -21.43 4.66
C LYS A 53 35.80 -20.72 3.43
N ALA A 54 34.97 -20.40 2.45
CA ALA A 54 35.41 -19.66 1.25
C ALA A 54 35.86 -18.23 1.60
N GLN A 55 35.17 -17.57 2.53
CA GLN A 55 35.56 -16.24 3.03
C GLN A 55 36.90 -16.27 3.76
N ALA A 56 37.12 -17.27 4.62
CA ALA A 56 38.40 -17.45 5.30
C ALA A 56 39.56 -17.67 4.30
N GLN A 57 39.32 -18.43 3.22
CA GLN A 57 40.30 -18.62 2.15
C GLN A 57 40.56 -17.31 1.38
N TYR A 58 39.53 -16.51 1.12
CA TYR A 58 39.67 -15.20 0.47
C TYR A 58 40.54 -14.25 1.30
N VAL A 59 40.31 -14.19 2.62
CA VAL A 59 41.04 -13.32 3.54
C VAL A 59 42.47 -13.79 3.76
N ALA A 60 42.70 -15.10 3.87
CA ALA A 60 44.02 -15.66 4.19
C ALA A 60 45.00 -15.72 3.01
N THR A 61 44.57 -15.46 1.77
CA THR A 61 45.40 -15.61 0.57
C THR A 61 45.82 -14.27 -0.04
N ASP A 62 47.12 -14.13 -0.30
CA ASP A 62 47.69 -13.03 -1.09
C ASP A 62 47.85 -13.40 -2.57
N ASP A 63 47.69 -14.68 -2.92
CA ASP A 63 47.71 -15.15 -4.30
C ASP A 63 46.44 -14.70 -5.07
N PRO A 64 46.57 -13.91 -6.15
CA PRO A 64 45.44 -13.38 -6.92
C PRO A 64 44.53 -14.47 -7.51
N ASP A 65 45.10 -15.58 -7.97
CA ASP A 65 44.33 -16.67 -8.60
C ASP A 65 43.46 -17.41 -7.56
N THR A 66 44.02 -17.66 -6.38
CA THR A 66 43.29 -18.25 -5.25
C THR A 66 42.23 -17.29 -4.73
N ARG A 67 42.52 -15.99 -4.69
CA ARG A 67 41.53 -14.96 -4.33
C ARG A 67 40.36 -14.92 -5.32
N LEU A 68 40.64 -14.97 -6.63
CA LEU A 68 39.62 -15.00 -7.67
C LEU A 68 38.75 -16.27 -7.59
N LYS A 69 39.35 -17.43 -7.30
CA LYS A 69 38.60 -18.68 -7.07
C LYS A 69 37.66 -18.55 -5.88
N ALA A 70 38.13 -18.00 -4.76
CA ALA A 70 37.30 -17.79 -3.57
C ALA A 70 36.11 -16.86 -3.87
N VAL A 71 36.33 -15.76 -4.59
CA VAL A 71 35.24 -14.85 -5.02
C VAL A 71 34.21 -15.57 -5.89
N ASN A 72 34.64 -16.38 -6.85
CA ASN A 72 33.72 -17.15 -7.70
C ASN A 72 32.93 -18.19 -6.90
N THR A 73 33.56 -18.85 -5.93
CA THR A 73 32.90 -19.79 -5.01
C THR A 73 31.84 -19.08 -4.18
N LEU A 74 32.17 -17.92 -3.58
CA LEU A 74 31.22 -17.11 -2.85
C LEU A 74 30.03 -16.73 -3.74
N LYS A 75 30.28 -16.20 -4.95
CA LYS A 75 29.18 -15.89 -5.90
C LYS A 75 28.26 -17.09 -6.17
N GLY A 76 28.82 -18.27 -6.40
CA GLY A 76 28.05 -19.50 -6.63
C GLY A 76 27.23 -19.97 -5.41
N LEU A 77 27.78 -19.82 -4.21
CA LEU A 77 27.06 -20.11 -2.96
C LEU A 77 25.89 -19.14 -2.75
N ASN A 78 26.06 -17.85 -3.05
CA ASN A 78 24.98 -16.87 -2.97
C ASN A 78 23.85 -17.19 -3.97
N GLU A 79 24.20 -17.55 -5.20
CA GLU A 79 23.22 -18.00 -6.20
C GLU A 79 22.45 -19.24 -5.73
N SER A 80 23.13 -20.17 -5.07
CA SER A 80 22.49 -21.36 -4.50
C SER A 80 21.54 -21.02 -3.34
N ARG A 81 21.88 -20.04 -2.47
CA ARG A 81 20.96 -19.53 -1.44
C ARG A 81 19.74 -18.85 -2.06
N ARG A 82 19.92 -18.01 -3.08
CA ARG A 82 18.81 -17.36 -3.80
C ARG A 82 17.84 -18.37 -4.42
N LYS A 83 18.37 -19.43 -5.03
CA LYS A 83 17.55 -20.54 -5.57
C LYS A 83 16.83 -21.31 -4.48
N LEU A 84 17.50 -21.60 -3.36
CA LEU A 84 16.92 -22.33 -2.23
C LEU A 84 15.70 -21.60 -1.64
N HIS A 85 15.78 -20.27 -1.52
CA HIS A 85 14.69 -19.44 -1.01
C HIS A 85 13.68 -19.02 -2.08
N GLY A 86 13.84 -19.46 -3.32
CA GLY A 86 12.98 -19.04 -4.43
C GLY A 86 13.05 -17.54 -4.72
N ALA A 87 14.09 -16.83 -4.30
CA ALA A 87 14.28 -15.41 -4.59
C ALA A 87 14.40 -15.14 -6.10
N ASP A 88 14.80 -16.17 -6.87
CA ASP A 88 14.88 -16.15 -8.33
C ASP A 88 13.65 -16.78 -9.00
N ALA A 89 12.68 -17.28 -8.23
CA ALA A 89 11.47 -17.87 -8.78
C ALA A 89 10.49 -16.74 -9.17
N PRO A 90 10.08 -16.64 -10.45
CA PRO A 90 9.13 -15.62 -10.89
C PRO A 90 7.79 -15.75 -10.15
N GLU A 91 7.41 -16.96 -9.75
CA GLU A 91 6.21 -17.24 -8.96
C GLU A 91 6.31 -16.69 -7.54
N ALA A 92 7.47 -16.76 -6.88
CA ALA A 92 7.65 -16.23 -5.53
C ALA A 92 7.60 -14.70 -5.50
N LEU A 93 8.21 -14.04 -6.50
CA LEU A 93 8.07 -12.59 -6.70
C LEU A 93 6.62 -12.22 -6.95
N ARG A 94 5.91 -12.97 -7.80
CA ARG A 94 4.49 -12.73 -8.09
C ARG A 94 3.62 -12.88 -6.85
N VAL A 95 3.78 -13.96 -6.07
CA VAL A 95 3.04 -14.17 -4.81
C VAL A 95 3.35 -13.07 -3.78
N SER A 96 4.61 -12.65 -3.68
CA SER A 96 5.02 -11.55 -2.80
C SER A 96 4.38 -10.22 -3.21
N LEU A 97 4.37 -9.92 -4.51
CA LEU A 97 3.74 -8.72 -5.05
C LEU A 97 2.22 -8.76 -4.89
N GLU A 98 1.56 -9.89 -5.16
CA GLU A 98 0.13 -10.07 -4.96
C GLU A 98 -0.24 -9.85 -3.48
N ARG A 99 0.50 -10.46 -2.55
CA ARG A 99 0.31 -10.25 -1.10
C ARG A 99 0.53 -8.79 -0.68
N ARG A 100 1.53 -8.12 -1.25
CA ARG A 100 1.81 -6.71 -0.97
C ARG A 100 0.67 -5.82 -1.50
N ILE A 101 0.15 -6.09 -2.68
CA ILE A 101 -1.00 -5.37 -3.26
C ILE A 101 -2.24 -5.55 -2.37
N GLU A 102 -2.49 -6.75 -1.86
CA GLU A 102 -3.60 -7.00 -0.92
C GLU A 102 -3.46 -6.22 0.39
N GLN A 103 -2.24 -6.17 0.94
CA GLN A 103 -1.96 -5.39 2.16
C GLN A 103 -2.11 -3.90 1.89
N GLU A 104 -1.52 -3.37 0.82
CA GLU A 104 -1.63 -1.96 0.46
C GLU A 104 -3.10 -1.56 0.18
N ALA A 105 -3.88 -2.44 -0.45
CA ALA A 105 -5.31 -2.21 -0.65
C ALA A 105 -6.07 -2.13 0.68
N THR A 106 -5.71 -2.98 1.64
CA THR A 106 -6.28 -2.94 3.00
C THR A 106 -5.91 -1.64 3.71
N ASP A 107 -4.63 -1.27 3.71
CA ASP A 107 -4.12 -0.05 4.34
C ASP A 107 -4.79 1.21 3.76
N VAL A 108 -5.00 1.27 2.44
CA VAL A 108 -5.71 2.37 1.76
C VAL A 108 -7.17 2.46 2.20
N VAL A 109 -7.88 1.33 2.28
CA VAL A 109 -9.29 1.32 2.74
C VAL A 109 -9.37 1.77 4.19
N GLU A 110 -8.47 1.29 5.06
CA GLU A 110 -8.41 1.71 6.47
C GLU A 110 -8.11 3.21 6.61
N ALA A 111 -7.16 3.73 5.82
CA ALA A 111 -6.84 5.16 5.81
C ALA A 111 -8.03 6.02 5.36
N ILE A 112 -8.78 5.59 4.34
CA ILE A 112 -10.00 6.29 3.88
C ILE A 112 -11.06 6.29 4.99
N LEU A 113 -11.32 5.14 5.62
CA LEU A 113 -12.27 5.03 6.72
C LEU A 113 -11.86 5.88 7.93
N ALA A 114 -10.57 5.89 8.27
CA ALA A 114 -10.03 6.74 9.33
C ALA A 114 -10.19 8.24 9.02
N GLY A 115 -9.95 8.64 7.77
CA GLY A 115 -10.20 10.01 7.29
C GLY A 115 -11.67 10.43 7.43
N PHE A 116 -12.60 9.55 7.04
CA PHE A 116 -14.03 9.79 7.24
C PHE A 116 -14.45 9.79 8.71
N ALA A 117 -13.78 9.04 9.57
CA ALA A 117 -14.04 9.04 11.01
C ALA A 117 -13.51 10.32 11.70
N ALA A 118 -12.38 10.86 11.22
CA ALA A 118 -11.78 12.10 11.75
C ALA A 118 -12.63 13.35 11.44
N VAL A 119 -13.43 13.32 10.37
CA VAL A 119 -14.34 14.41 10.01
C VAL A 119 -15.76 14.02 10.38
N SER A 120 -16.43 14.78 11.25
CA SER A 120 -17.81 14.53 11.65
C SER A 120 -18.81 14.80 10.51
N LEU A 121 -18.84 13.92 9.52
CA LEU A 121 -19.71 14.00 8.36
C LEU A 121 -21.05 13.30 8.61
N PRO A 122 -22.17 13.89 8.15
CA PRO A 122 -23.45 13.21 8.02
C PRO A 122 -23.34 11.92 7.18
N GLU A 123 -24.26 10.98 7.41
CA GLU A 123 -24.22 9.64 6.82
C GLU A 123 -24.31 9.67 5.27
N ASP A 124 -25.15 10.54 4.71
CA ASP A 124 -25.26 10.76 3.26
C ASP A 124 -23.94 11.21 2.63
N ARG A 125 -23.21 12.09 3.32
CA ARG A 125 -21.90 12.61 2.86
C ARG A 125 -20.81 11.56 2.96
N ARG A 126 -20.85 10.74 4.00
CA ARG A 126 -19.92 9.63 4.19
C ARG A 126 -20.10 8.58 3.10
N GLN A 127 -21.35 8.20 2.83
CA GLN A 127 -21.69 7.25 1.77
C GLN A 127 -21.24 7.76 0.41
N TYR A 128 -21.56 9.02 0.08
CA TYR A 128 -21.13 9.65 -1.17
C TYR A 128 -19.60 9.70 -1.30
N GLY A 129 -18.89 10.03 -0.21
CA GLY A 129 -17.43 10.06 -0.21
C GLY A 129 -16.81 8.68 -0.42
N LEU A 130 -17.38 7.62 0.16
CA LEU A 130 -16.95 6.24 -0.05
C LEU A 130 -17.21 5.76 -1.48
N GLU A 131 -18.35 6.15 -2.07
CA GLU A 131 -18.67 5.85 -3.47
C GLU A 131 -17.70 6.54 -4.43
N ALA A 132 -17.38 7.82 -4.18
CA ALA A 132 -16.40 8.57 -4.94
C ALA A 132 -14.99 7.97 -4.82
N ALA A 133 -14.57 7.59 -3.60
CA ALA A 133 -13.29 6.91 -3.38
C ALA A 133 -13.23 5.55 -4.11
N SER A 134 -14.31 4.76 -4.05
CA SER A 134 -14.41 3.49 -4.77
C SER A 134 -14.35 3.67 -6.29
N ALA A 135 -15.00 4.69 -6.83
CA ALA A 135 -14.96 5.01 -8.26
C ALA A 135 -13.55 5.47 -8.69
N CYS A 136 -12.86 6.24 -7.85
CA CYS A 136 -11.49 6.67 -8.09
C CYS A 136 -10.52 5.47 -8.12
N LEU A 137 -10.61 4.56 -7.16
CA LEU A 137 -9.79 3.35 -7.13
C LEU A 137 -10.04 2.44 -8.34
N ARG A 138 -11.29 2.35 -8.82
CA ARG A 138 -11.65 1.58 -10.03
C ARG A 138 -11.18 2.20 -11.34
N ALA A 139 -10.96 3.51 -11.38
CA ALA A 139 -10.53 4.20 -12.59
C ALA A 139 -9.13 3.74 -13.03
N GLY A 140 -8.27 3.29 -12.09
CA GLY A 140 -6.99 2.62 -12.35
C GLY A 140 -5.89 3.50 -12.95
N GLU A 141 -6.25 4.57 -13.65
CA GLU A 141 -5.34 5.50 -14.31
C GLU A 141 -5.46 6.92 -13.73
N PRO A 142 -4.32 7.62 -13.55
CA PRO A 142 -4.32 9.02 -13.14
C PRO A 142 -5.13 9.87 -14.13
N GLY A 143 -6.15 10.57 -13.63
CA GLY A 143 -6.99 11.46 -14.45
C GLY A 143 -8.20 10.81 -15.13
N ALA A 144 -8.37 9.48 -15.04
CA ALA A 144 -9.57 8.81 -15.54
C ALA A 144 -10.78 8.95 -14.60
N PHE A 145 -10.55 9.37 -13.35
CA PHE A 145 -11.61 9.62 -12.38
C PHE A 145 -12.41 10.87 -12.76
N THR A 146 -13.70 10.68 -13.01
CA THR A 146 -14.67 11.78 -13.07
C THR A 146 -15.41 11.82 -11.74
N PRO A 147 -15.31 12.92 -10.96
CA PRO A 147 -16.04 13.02 -9.72
C PRO A 147 -17.55 12.95 -9.98
N PRO A 148 -18.33 12.24 -9.14
CA PRO A 148 -19.78 12.27 -9.22
C PRO A 148 -20.29 13.69 -9.01
N GLU A 149 -21.55 13.94 -9.41
CA GLU A 149 -22.18 15.25 -9.24
C GLU A 149 -22.11 15.70 -7.76
N PRO A 150 -21.65 16.92 -7.47
CA PRO A 150 -21.44 17.36 -6.09
C PRO A 150 -22.79 17.46 -5.37
N LEU A 151 -22.86 16.85 -4.19
CA LEU A 151 -24.01 17.04 -3.31
C LEU A 151 -24.13 18.52 -2.89
N PRO A 152 -25.35 19.07 -2.74
CA PRO A 152 -25.58 20.47 -2.38
C PRO A 152 -24.86 20.84 -1.07
N PRO A 153 -24.38 22.07 -0.84
CA PRO A 153 -23.63 22.38 0.38
C PRO A 153 -24.44 22.12 1.65
N LEU A 154 -23.77 21.69 2.73
CA LEU A 154 -24.40 21.59 4.05
C LEU A 154 -24.87 22.98 4.48
N GLY A 155 -26.18 23.16 4.60
CA GLY A 155 -26.80 24.46 4.88
C GLY A 155 -27.13 25.30 3.64
N ALA A 156 -27.12 24.72 2.42
CA ALA A 156 -27.76 25.34 1.28
C ALA A 156 -29.21 25.66 1.66
N ALA A 157 -29.55 26.95 1.70
CA ALA A 157 -30.93 27.36 1.88
C ALA A 157 -31.75 26.65 0.79
N PRO A 158 -32.86 25.98 1.14
CA PRO A 158 -33.66 25.27 0.16
C PRO A 158 -34.00 26.20 -1.02
N THR A 159 -33.67 25.73 -2.21
CA THR A 159 -33.80 26.53 -3.44
C THR A 159 -35.26 26.88 -3.67
N PRO A 160 -35.64 28.16 -3.69
CA PRO A 160 -37.02 28.54 -3.92
C PRO A 160 -37.43 28.15 -5.35
N TYR A 161 -38.64 27.63 -5.50
CA TYR A 161 -39.22 27.29 -6.79
C TYR A 161 -40.61 27.91 -6.95
N THR A 162 -41.02 28.19 -8.18
CA THR A 162 -42.34 28.77 -8.49
C THR A 162 -43.31 27.69 -8.96
N GLU A 163 -44.45 27.59 -8.28
CA GLU A 163 -45.55 26.69 -8.64
C GLU A 163 -46.86 27.51 -8.63
N ASN A 164 -47.60 27.52 -9.74
CA ASN A 164 -48.85 28.27 -9.88
C ASN A 164 -48.75 29.78 -9.52
N GLY A 165 -47.61 30.41 -9.85
CA GLY A 165 -47.38 31.84 -9.59
C GLY A 165 -47.06 32.21 -8.14
N ALA A 166 -46.92 31.22 -7.24
CA ALA A 166 -46.44 31.42 -5.87
C ALA A 166 -45.04 30.80 -5.71
N MET A 167 -44.20 31.42 -4.87
CA MET A 167 -42.86 30.93 -4.54
C MET A 167 -42.93 30.02 -3.31
N TYR A 168 -42.31 28.85 -3.41
CA TYR A 168 -42.24 27.83 -2.36
C TYR A 168 -40.80 27.48 -2.04
N ILE A 169 -40.61 26.99 -0.83
CA ILE A 169 -39.36 26.46 -0.31
C ILE A 169 -39.68 25.13 0.37
N ASP A 170 -38.98 24.06 -0.01
CA ASP A 170 -39.09 22.78 0.69
C ASP A 170 -38.30 22.84 2.00
N GLY A 171 -38.98 22.65 3.12
CA GLY A 171 -38.33 22.57 4.42
C GLY A 171 -38.16 21.13 4.91
N PRO A 172 -37.54 20.97 6.09
CA PRO A 172 -37.26 19.66 6.65
C PRO A 172 -38.54 18.83 6.84
N GLY A 173 -38.47 17.54 6.50
CA GLY A 173 -39.61 16.61 6.61
C GLY A 173 -40.61 16.63 5.45
N GLY A 174 -40.28 17.25 4.31
CA GLY A 174 -41.17 17.31 3.14
C GLY A 174 -42.29 18.34 3.25
N LEU A 175 -42.20 19.25 4.22
CA LEU A 175 -43.14 20.35 4.41
C LEU A 175 -42.85 21.46 3.40
N ARG A 176 -43.87 21.90 2.66
CA ARG A 176 -43.77 23.01 1.71
C ARG A 176 -44.12 24.33 2.39
N TYR A 177 -43.19 25.27 2.39
CA TYR A 177 -43.38 26.61 2.94
C TYR A 177 -43.65 27.58 1.79
N ARG A 178 -44.79 28.26 1.82
CA ARG A 178 -45.10 29.34 0.88
C ARG A 178 -44.40 30.62 1.34
N VAL A 179 -43.62 31.24 0.46
CA VAL A 179 -42.95 32.52 0.74
C VAL A 179 -43.96 33.65 0.55
N VAL A 180 -44.42 34.25 1.65
CA VAL A 180 -45.50 35.28 1.63
C VAL A 180 -44.95 36.71 1.64
N ALA A 181 -43.72 36.92 2.09
CA ALA A 181 -43.02 38.21 2.01
C ALA A 181 -41.51 38.01 2.19
N VAL A 182 -40.70 38.64 1.34
CA VAL A 182 -39.28 38.87 1.60
C VAL A 182 -39.18 40.26 2.20
N GLU A 183 -39.22 40.37 3.53
CA GLU A 183 -38.79 41.61 4.16
C GLU A 183 -37.27 41.74 3.94
N PRO A 184 -36.77 42.86 3.39
CA PRO A 184 -35.35 43.10 3.31
C PRO A 184 -34.85 43.34 4.75
N GLN A 185 -34.45 42.28 5.44
CA GLN A 185 -33.64 42.44 6.63
C GLN A 185 -32.36 43.15 6.21
N GLY A 186 -32.16 44.36 6.72
CA GLY A 186 -30.92 45.10 6.55
C GLY A 186 -29.76 44.19 6.93
N ALA A 187 -28.90 43.89 5.95
CA ALA A 187 -27.74 43.06 6.16
C ALA A 187 -26.95 43.60 7.36
N PRO A 188 -26.60 42.80 8.38
CA PRO A 188 -25.54 43.21 9.27
C PRO A 188 -24.31 43.39 8.38
N THR A 189 -23.76 44.60 8.34
CA THR A 189 -22.44 44.85 7.78
C THR A 189 -21.47 43.97 8.55
N VAL A 190 -21.21 42.77 8.02
CA VAL A 190 -20.13 41.93 8.51
C VAL A 190 -18.87 42.74 8.22
N THR A 191 -18.36 43.41 9.26
CA THR A 191 -17.04 44.00 9.23
C THR A 191 -16.12 42.82 9.01
N ARG A 192 -15.63 42.65 7.77
CA ARG A 192 -14.58 41.68 7.48
C ARG A 192 -13.41 42.07 8.36
N LEU A 193 -13.26 41.40 9.50
CA LEU A 193 -12.01 41.41 10.22
C LEU A 193 -10.98 40.88 9.23
N ALA A 194 -10.06 41.75 8.81
CA ALA A 194 -8.92 41.36 8.03
C ALA A 194 -8.22 40.24 8.81
N LEU A 195 -8.23 39.03 8.25
CA LEU A 195 -7.35 37.97 8.72
C LEU A 195 -5.92 38.52 8.67
N PRO A 196 -5.10 38.35 9.72
CA PRO A 196 -3.70 38.69 9.62
C PRO A 196 -3.08 37.92 8.44
N PRO A 197 -2.16 38.53 7.67
CA PRO A 197 -1.50 37.82 6.60
C PRO A 197 -0.86 36.57 7.18
N GLY A 198 -1.30 35.40 6.71
CA GLY A 198 -0.65 34.14 7.05
C GLY A 198 0.81 34.17 6.58
N PRO A 199 1.70 33.39 7.20
CA PRO A 199 3.10 33.30 6.77
C PRO A 199 3.13 32.92 5.30
N SER A 200 3.68 33.81 4.47
CA SER A 200 3.87 33.58 3.05
C SER A 200 4.56 32.23 2.87
N ALA A 201 3.92 31.34 2.10
CA ALA A 201 4.61 30.16 1.60
C ALA A 201 5.91 30.62 0.92
N PRO A 202 7.07 30.00 1.23
CA PRO A 202 8.28 30.29 0.46
C PRO A 202 7.98 30.04 -1.02
N PRO A 203 8.52 30.88 -1.92
CA PRO A 203 8.34 30.68 -3.35
C PRO A 203 8.77 29.25 -3.72
N PRO A 204 8.15 28.63 -4.74
CA PRO A 204 8.61 27.33 -5.22
C PRO A 204 10.06 27.51 -5.65
N GLY A 205 10.98 26.97 -4.83
CA GLY A 205 12.37 26.83 -5.20
C GLY A 205 12.42 25.97 -6.47
N GLU A 206 13.30 26.35 -7.39
CA GLU A 206 13.62 25.52 -8.56
C GLU A 206 13.85 24.07 -8.11
N PRO A 207 13.41 23.07 -8.90
CA PRO A 207 13.64 21.68 -8.56
C PRO A 207 15.13 21.48 -8.32
N ASP A 208 15.49 20.94 -7.15
CA ASP A 208 16.87 20.62 -6.79
C ASP A 208 17.50 19.90 -7.98
N SER A 209 18.49 20.56 -8.61
CA SER A 209 19.24 19.95 -9.69
C SER A 209 19.87 18.67 -9.16
N ALA A 210 20.02 17.65 -10.01
CA ALA A 210 20.64 16.38 -9.61
C ALA A 210 22.01 16.58 -8.94
N ASP A 211 22.71 17.67 -9.28
CA ASP A 211 23.97 18.09 -8.68
C ASP A 211 23.83 18.53 -7.21
N ALA A 212 22.73 19.19 -6.83
CA ALA A 212 22.48 19.60 -5.44
C ALA A 212 22.18 18.40 -4.52
N VAL A 213 21.52 17.36 -5.06
CA VAL A 213 21.28 16.11 -4.34
C VAL A 213 22.57 15.32 -4.15
N LEU A 214 23.47 15.34 -5.15
CA LEU A 214 24.78 14.69 -5.05
C LEU A 214 25.69 15.39 -4.03
N GLU A 215 25.66 16.72 -3.93
CA GLU A 215 26.37 17.45 -2.88
C GLU A 215 25.82 17.16 -1.48
N GLN A 216 24.49 17.02 -1.32
CA GLN A 216 23.92 16.62 -0.03
C GLN A 216 24.31 15.21 0.39
N LEU A 217 24.35 14.26 -0.55
CA LEU A 217 24.79 12.88 -0.27
C LEU A 217 26.28 12.82 0.09
N ALA A 218 27.14 13.57 -0.60
CA ALA A 218 28.56 13.66 -0.26
C ALA A 218 28.78 14.26 1.14
N LYS A 219 27.96 15.21 1.56
CA LYS A 219 28.03 15.81 2.90
C LYS A 219 27.59 14.84 4.00
N PHE A 220 26.65 13.94 3.69
CA PHE A 220 26.19 12.88 4.60
C PHE A 220 27.27 11.81 4.81
N GLU A 221 28.03 11.47 3.78
CA GLU A 221 29.11 10.48 3.87
C GLU A 221 30.29 10.99 4.73
N ASP A 222 30.50 12.32 4.76
CA ASP A 222 31.52 12.98 5.59
C ASP A 222 31.06 13.14 7.06
N GLU A 223 29.76 13.30 7.31
CA GLU A 223 29.19 13.44 8.67
C GLU A 223 29.00 12.10 9.39
N PHE A 224 28.83 10.99 8.64
CA PHE A 224 28.65 9.64 9.18
C PHE A 224 29.81 8.69 8.84
N GLY A 225 30.93 9.25 8.37
CA GLY A 225 32.14 8.51 8.01
C GLY A 225 32.83 7.85 9.19
N SER A 226 33.15 6.56 8.99
CA SER A 226 33.86 5.60 9.86
C SER A 226 33.35 5.50 11.30
N LEU A 227 32.31 4.68 11.50
CA LEU A 227 32.25 3.83 12.68
C LEU A 227 33.47 2.90 12.61
N GLU A 228 34.58 3.33 13.21
CA GLU A 228 35.65 2.42 13.59
C GLU A 228 35.03 1.47 14.63
N ASP A 229 35.00 0.17 14.30
CA ASP A 229 34.64 -0.88 15.22
C ASP A 229 35.69 -0.89 16.35
N ASP A 230 35.40 -0.19 17.44
CA ASP A 230 36.07 -0.34 18.73
C ASP A 230 35.69 -1.71 19.30
N ASP A 231 36.36 -2.76 18.82
CA ASP A 231 36.44 -4.04 19.51
C ASP A 231 37.50 -3.91 20.63
N GLU A 232 37.04 -3.47 21.81
CA GLU A 232 37.75 -3.58 23.09
C GLU A 232 37.73 -5.03 23.62
N ASP A 233 38.93 -5.50 24.01
CA ASP A 233 39.32 -6.54 24.99
C ASP A 233 38.84 -8.01 24.90
#